data_AF-A0AAU2Q7X9-F1
#
_entry.id   AF-A0AAU2Q7X9-F1
#
_cell.length_a   1.000
_cell.length_b   1.000
_cell.length_c   1.000
_cell.angle_alpha   90.00
_cell.angle_beta   90.00
_cell.angle_gamma   90.00
#
_symmetry.space_group_name_H-M   'P 1'
#
loop_
_entity.id
_entity.type
_entity.pdbx_description
1 polymer ?
#
loop_
_entity_poly.entity_id
_entity_poly.type
_entity_poly.pdbx_seq_one_letter_code
_entity_poly.pdbx_strand_id
1 'polypeptide(L)'
;MTTAPTSRTAPTEPTARIALVGDRSPHVASHTRIPLLLDALATRDGLVLDGYWIPTGDAEAEAAAGTLARFDAVWVLPGSPYASEAGALAAIRVAREEGVPFLGTCGGFQHALLEYGRNVCGLTGAAHAENEPGAADLLIAPLACSLVGHEGLVQTEPGSLAETALGAERSMERYHCGYGPAPRHLPTLVEHGLRLSGHDEEGQVRIAELPGHPFFLATLFQPELQGDGSRPHPIVRALAAAAVVRARARDAGRAASSSTAG
;
A
#
# COMPACT_ATOMS: atom_id res chain seq x y z
N MET A 1 -45.46 35.54 -0.37
CA MET A 1 -44.14 35.33 0.25
C MET A 1 -43.71 33.91 -0.08
N THR A 2 -42.96 33.75 -1.16
CA THR A 2 -42.47 32.45 -1.63
C THR A 2 -41.07 32.26 -1.08
N THR A 3 -40.91 31.40 -0.09
CA THR A 3 -39.61 31.00 0.45
C THR A 3 -38.87 30.18 -0.60
N ALA A 4 -37.73 30.69 -1.07
CA ALA A 4 -36.82 29.97 -1.93
C ALA A 4 -36.20 28.78 -1.16
N PRO A 5 -36.00 27.61 -1.78
CA PRO A 5 -35.29 26.51 -1.14
C PRO A 5 -33.80 26.87 -1.06
N THR A 6 -33.26 26.90 0.15
CA THR A 6 -31.82 26.93 0.39
C THR A 6 -31.23 25.61 -0.09
N SER A 7 -30.57 25.63 -1.26
CA SER A 7 -29.77 24.49 -1.69
C SER A 7 -28.58 24.37 -0.74
N ARG A 8 -28.69 23.45 0.22
CA ARG A 8 -27.55 23.03 1.01
C ARG A 8 -26.65 22.20 0.09
N THR A 9 -25.64 22.84 -0.49
CA THR A 9 -24.56 22.17 -1.22
C THR A 9 -24.07 21.02 -0.34
N ALA A 10 -24.16 19.78 -0.82
CA ALA A 10 -23.58 18.65 -0.11
C ALA A 10 -22.10 18.96 0.12
N PRO A 11 -21.54 18.67 1.31
CA PRO A 11 -20.12 18.88 1.53
C PRO A 11 -19.35 18.07 0.49
N THR A 12 -18.58 18.75 -0.34
CA THR A 12 -17.61 18.12 -1.26
C THR A 12 -16.69 17.24 -0.42
N GLU A 13 -16.56 15.96 -0.78
CA GLU A 13 -15.62 15.07 -0.09
C GLU A 13 -14.23 15.71 -0.06
N PRO A 14 -13.50 15.63 1.07
CA PRO A 14 -12.17 16.20 1.13
C PRO A 14 -11.23 15.44 0.21
N THR A 15 -10.44 16.19 -0.55
CA THR A 15 -9.35 15.63 -1.34
C THR A 15 -8.28 15.06 -0.42
N ALA A 16 -8.06 13.75 -0.49
CA ALA A 16 -7.01 13.08 0.27
C ALA A 16 -5.70 13.10 -0.52
N ARG A 17 -4.60 13.48 0.12
CA ARG A 17 -3.27 13.49 -0.50
C ARG A 17 -2.62 12.13 -0.32
N ILE A 18 -2.17 11.53 -1.42
CA ILE A 18 -1.51 10.22 -1.41
C ILE A 18 -0.06 10.34 -1.91
N ALA A 19 0.87 9.78 -1.15
CA ALA A 19 2.25 9.61 -1.57
C ALA A 19 2.37 8.31 -2.38
N LEU A 20 2.73 8.44 -3.66
CA LEU A 20 3.02 7.35 -4.58
C LEU A 20 4.53 7.14 -4.61
N VAL A 21 5.04 6.23 -3.78
CA VAL A 21 6.47 6.02 -3.56
C VAL A 21 6.99 4.94 -4.50
N GLY A 22 7.95 5.27 -5.34
CA GLY A 22 8.55 4.37 -6.32
C GLY A 22 9.33 5.13 -7.39
N ASP A 23 10.08 4.44 -8.23
CA ASP A 23 10.89 5.11 -9.27
C ASP A 23 10.09 5.15 -10.59
N ARG A 24 9.44 6.29 -10.86
CA ARG A 24 8.47 6.42 -11.96
C ARG A 24 9.11 6.03 -13.28
N SER A 25 8.45 5.13 -14.00
CA SER A 25 8.92 4.66 -15.30
C SER A 25 7.74 4.31 -16.21
N PRO A 26 7.73 4.76 -17.48
CA PRO A 26 6.71 4.36 -18.45
C PRO A 26 6.81 2.87 -18.85
N HIS A 27 7.93 2.20 -18.52
CA HIS A 27 8.13 0.79 -18.79
C HIS A 27 7.53 -0.13 -17.72
N VAL A 28 7.08 0.43 -16.60
CA VAL A 28 6.39 -0.32 -15.55
C VAL A 28 4.88 -0.17 -15.75
N ALA A 29 4.21 -1.26 -16.12
CA ALA A 29 2.79 -1.22 -16.50
C ALA A 29 1.88 -0.70 -15.38
N SER A 30 2.14 -1.02 -14.11
CA SER A 30 1.36 -0.50 -12.98
C SER A 30 1.47 1.03 -12.88
N HIS A 31 2.64 1.61 -13.10
CA HIS A 31 2.86 3.07 -13.06
C HIS A 31 2.02 3.82 -14.08
N THR A 32 1.81 3.25 -15.26
CA THR A 32 0.99 3.87 -16.30
C THR A 32 -0.52 3.75 -16.02
N ARG A 33 -0.93 2.80 -15.18
CA ARG A 33 -2.33 2.59 -14.78
C ARG A 33 -2.79 3.48 -13.64
N ILE A 34 -1.89 3.90 -12.75
CA ILE A 34 -2.26 4.68 -11.55
C ILE A 34 -3.10 5.92 -11.87
N PRO A 35 -2.73 6.82 -12.82
CA PRO A 35 -3.56 7.99 -13.11
C PRO A 35 -5.00 7.63 -13.50
N LEU A 36 -5.18 6.56 -14.29
CA LEU A 36 -6.51 6.08 -14.69
C LEU A 36 -7.31 5.58 -13.49
N LEU A 37 -6.65 4.91 -12.53
CA LEU A 37 -7.29 4.43 -11.31
C LEU A 37 -7.72 5.59 -10.42
N LEU A 38 -6.91 6.65 -10.28
CA LEU A 38 -7.27 7.84 -9.52
C LEU A 38 -8.47 8.56 -10.15
N ASP A 39 -8.49 8.71 -11.47
CA ASP A 39 -9.62 9.29 -12.20
C ASP A 39 -10.89 8.43 -12.04
N ALA A 40 -10.75 7.10 -12.11
CA ALA A 40 -11.86 6.18 -11.94
C ALA A 40 -12.42 6.19 -10.51
N LEU A 41 -11.57 6.28 -9.48
CA LEU A 41 -11.98 6.45 -8.09
C LEU A 41 -12.80 7.75 -7.91
N ALA A 42 -12.31 8.86 -8.47
CA ALA A 42 -12.99 10.14 -8.36
C ALA A 42 -14.35 10.12 -9.08
N THR A 43 -14.39 9.61 -10.31
CA THR A 43 -15.60 9.67 -11.15
C THR A 43 -16.65 8.63 -10.79
N ARG A 44 -16.25 7.46 -10.31
CA ARG A 44 -17.17 6.33 -10.04
C ARG A 44 -17.51 6.19 -8.56
N ASP A 45 -16.53 6.38 -7.70
CA ASP A 45 -16.67 6.13 -6.26
C ASP A 45 -16.79 7.42 -5.44
N GLY A 46 -16.55 8.59 -6.06
CA GLY A 46 -16.53 9.88 -5.36
C GLY A 46 -15.32 10.07 -4.44
N LEU A 47 -14.33 9.18 -4.53
CA LEU A 47 -13.12 9.20 -3.71
C LEU A 47 -12.03 9.98 -4.44
N VAL A 48 -11.82 11.24 -4.04
CA VAL A 48 -10.88 12.14 -4.69
C VAL A 48 -9.50 12.03 -4.03
N LEU A 49 -8.53 11.48 -4.77
CA LEU A 49 -7.13 11.40 -4.34
C LEU A 49 -6.26 12.35 -5.18
N ASP A 50 -5.42 13.14 -4.50
CA ASP A 50 -4.38 13.97 -5.10
C ASP A 50 -3.03 13.27 -4.93
N GLY A 51 -2.48 12.75 -6.05
CA GLY A 51 -1.34 11.85 -6.06
C GLY A 51 0.00 12.55 -6.26
N TYR A 52 0.93 12.31 -5.35
CA TYR A 52 2.28 12.89 -5.35
C TYR A 52 3.30 11.77 -5.57
N TRP A 53 3.99 11.80 -6.70
CA TRP A 53 5.04 10.84 -6.97
C TRP A 53 6.30 11.19 -6.19
N ILE A 54 6.79 10.26 -5.36
CA ILE A 54 7.99 10.43 -4.55
C ILE A 54 9.01 9.36 -5.00
N PRO A 55 10.09 9.75 -5.70
CA PRO A 55 11.18 8.84 -6.02
C PRO A 55 11.76 8.21 -4.76
N THR A 56 12.20 6.95 -4.84
CA THR A 56 12.74 6.27 -3.64
C THR A 56 14.01 6.95 -3.12
N GLY A 57 14.80 7.56 -4.01
CA GLY A 57 15.97 8.36 -3.63
C GLY A 57 15.65 9.59 -2.77
N ASP A 58 14.45 10.15 -2.89
CA ASP A 58 14.01 11.33 -2.13
C ASP A 58 13.23 10.94 -0.86
N ALA A 59 12.66 9.73 -0.83
CA ALA A 59 11.75 9.28 0.23
C ALA A 59 12.39 9.26 1.63
N GLU A 60 13.69 8.99 1.74
CA GLU A 60 14.40 9.04 3.03
C GLU A 60 14.44 10.48 3.60
N ALA A 61 14.73 11.46 2.76
CA ALA A 61 14.74 12.87 3.15
C ALA A 61 13.32 13.36 3.49
N GLU A 62 12.31 12.96 2.72
CA GLU A 62 10.91 13.29 2.99
C GLU A 62 10.39 12.63 4.28
N ALA A 63 10.88 11.44 4.61
CA ALA A 63 10.62 10.78 5.89
C ALA A 63 11.24 11.57 7.04
N ALA A 64 12.53 11.91 6.94
CA ALA A 64 13.25 12.67 7.97
C ALA A 64 12.66 14.08 8.19
N ALA A 65 12.16 14.73 7.14
CA ALA A 65 11.48 16.02 7.23
C ALA A 65 10.06 15.93 7.82
N GLY A 66 9.53 14.72 8.02
CA GLY A 66 8.16 14.47 8.46
C GLY A 66 7.10 14.81 7.41
N THR A 67 7.48 14.96 6.14
CA THR A 67 6.53 15.21 5.04
C THR A 67 5.65 13.99 4.81
N LEU A 68 6.25 12.79 4.80
CA LEU A 68 5.53 11.54 4.55
C LEU A 68 4.39 11.30 5.56
N ALA A 69 4.60 11.63 6.83
CA ALA A 69 3.59 11.49 7.88
C ALA A 69 2.36 12.41 7.70
N ARG A 70 2.52 13.49 6.90
CA ARG A 70 1.46 14.46 6.61
C ARG A 70 0.55 14.04 5.46
N PHE A 71 0.90 12.99 4.72
CA PHE A 71 0.00 12.42 3.72
C PHE A 71 -1.18 11.72 4.39
N ASP A 72 -2.25 11.60 3.63
CA ASP A 72 -3.46 10.91 4.04
C ASP A 72 -3.38 9.40 3.70
N ALA A 73 -2.46 9.02 2.79
CA ALA A 73 -2.04 7.63 2.55
C ALA A 73 -0.63 7.56 1.93
N VAL A 74 0.04 6.42 2.09
CA VAL A 74 1.29 6.07 1.41
C VAL A 74 1.07 4.79 0.61
N TRP A 75 1.42 4.81 -0.67
CA TRP A 75 1.41 3.65 -1.54
C TRP A 75 2.80 3.42 -2.10
N VAL A 76 3.45 2.32 -1.69
CA VAL A 76 4.74 1.89 -2.25
C VAL A 76 4.48 0.97 -3.44
N LEU A 77 4.90 1.43 -4.61
CA LEU A 77 4.53 0.90 -5.91
C LEU A 77 5.49 -0.19 -6.39
N PRO A 78 5.10 -1.00 -7.41
CA PRO A 78 5.99 -1.97 -8.02
C PRO A 78 7.20 -1.33 -8.73
N GLY A 79 8.13 -2.14 -9.21
CA GLY A 79 9.30 -1.67 -9.97
C GLY A 79 10.61 -1.70 -9.17
N SER A 80 10.73 -2.62 -8.21
CA SER A 80 12.02 -2.99 -7.66
C SER A 80 12.91 -3.67 -8.74
N PRO A 81 14.26 -3.64 -8.62
CA PRO A 81 15.01 -3.03 -7.53
C PRO A 81 14.88 -1.50 -7.54
N TYR A 82 14.59 -0.93 -6.36
CA TYR A 82 14.47 0.51 -6.22
C TYR A 82 15.84 1.19 -6.33
N ALA A 83 15.86 2.43 -6.81
CA ALA A 83 17.04 3.28 -6.81
C ALA A 83 17.57 3.50 -5.37
N SER A 84 16.68 3.52 -4.38
CA SER A 84 17.02 3.50 -2.96
C SER A 84 16.13 2.54 -2.18
N GLU A 85 16.68 1.38 -1.77
CA GLU A 85 16.01 0.47 -0.84
C GLU A 85 15.71 1.19 0.49
N ALA A 86 16.70 1.94 1.01
CA ALA A 86 16.57 2.67 2.27
C ALA A 86 15.39 3.66 2.26
N GLY A 87 15.18 4.39 1.16
CA GLY A 87 14.07 5.31 1.02
C GLY A 87 12.71 4.61 0.95
N ALA A 88 12.62 3.47 0.24
CA ALA A 88 11.40 2.66 0.26
C ALA A 88 11.08 2.16 1.68
N LEU A 89 12.08 1.62 2.40
CA LEU A 89 11.92 1.17 3.78
C LEU A 89 11.54 2.32 4.73
N ALA A 90 12.13 3.50 4.56
CA ALA A 90 11.80 4.68 5.35
C ALA A 90 10.32 5.10 5.17
N ALA A 91 9.81 5.08 3.94
CA ALA A 91 8.40 5.42 3.69
C ALA A 91 7.43 4.41 4.32
N ILE A 92 7.73 3.12 4.23
CA ILE A 92 6.95 2.05 4.87
C ILE A 92 6.96 2.22 6.39
N ARG A 93 8.15 2.46 6.96
CA ARG A 93 8.33 2.67 8.40
C ARG A 93 7.52 3.85 8.90
N VAL A 94 7.57 5.00 8.21
CA VAL A 94 6.76 6.17 8.56
C VAL A 94 5.28 5.81 8.52
N ALA A 95 4.82 5.12 7.49
CA ALA A 95 3.42 4.75 7.40
C ALA A 95 2.99 3.87 8.59
N ARG A 96 3.80 2.85 8.91
CA ARG A 96 3.58 1.91 10.04
C ARG A 96 3.58 2.60 11.40
N GLU A 97 4.54 3.48 11.66
CA GLU A 97 4.73 4.11 12.98
C GLU A 97 3.76 5.28 13.22
N GLU A 98 3.40 6.03 12.17
CA GLU A 98 2.54 7.22 12.26
C GLU A 98 1.05 6.96 11.95
N GLY A 99 0.69 5.69 11.75
CA GLY A 99 -0.70 5.30 11.49
C GLY A 99 -1.23 5.85 10.16
N VAL A 100 -0.37 6.02 9.15
CA VAL A 100 -0.77 6.51 7.82
C VAL A 100 -1.25 5.33 6.98
N PRO A 101 -2.49 5.33 6.46
CA PRO A 101 -2.99 4.27 5.58
C PRO A 101 -1.97 3.86 4.53
N PHE A 102 -1.65 2.57 4.49
CA PHE A 102 -0.56 2.03 3.70
C PHE A 102 -1.03 0.95 2.72
N LEU A 103 -0.54 1.02 1.49
CA LEU A 103 -0.58 -0.06 0.52
C LEU A 103 0.82 -0.34 -0.05
N GLY A 104 1.27 -1.59 -0.03
CA GLY A 104 2.49 -2.02 -0.72
C GLY A 104 2.19 -3.08 -1.76
N THR A 105 2.53 -2.87 -3.04
CA THR A 105 2.21 -3.80 -4.12
C THR A 105 3.47 -4.35 -4.80
N CYS A 106 3.54 -5.67 -5.01
CA CYS A 106 4.71 -6.39 -5.53
C CYS A 106 6.02 -6.02 -4.80
N GLY A 107 6.85 -5.15 -5.36
CA GLY A 107 8.04 -4.61 -4.71
C GLY A 107 7.72 -3.97 -3.36
N GLY A 108 6.62 -3.21 -3.26
CA GLY A 108 6.18 -2.60 -2.01
C GLY A 108 5.80 -3.63 -0.95
N PHE A 109 5.24 -4.78 -1.35
CA PHE A 109 4.96 -5.89 -0.43
C PHE A 109 6.26 -6.54 0.07
N GLN A 110 7.19 -6.83 -0.84
CA GLN A 110 8.48 -7.42 -0.50
C GLN A 110 9.24 -6.55 0.51
N HIS A 111 9.27 -5.23 0.26
CA HIS A 111 9.95 -4.27 1.13
C HIS A 111 9.16 -4.00 2.42
N ALA A 112 7.84 -4.20 2.45
CA ALA A 112 7.07 -4.11 3.70
C ALA A 112 7.42 -5.24 4.66
N LEU A 113 7.57 -6.47 4.16
CA LEU A 113 8.04 -7.58 4.98
C LEU A 113 9.49 -7.39 5.43
N LEU A 114 10.34 -6.83 4.56
CA LEU A 114 11.73 -6.53 4.88
C LEU A 114 11.86 -5.44 5.95
N GLU A 115 11.09 -4.35 5.84
CA GLU A 115 11.02 -3.27 6.83
C GLU A 115 10.59 -3.82 8.19
N TYR A 116 9.50 -4.59 8.22
CA TYR A 116 8.97 -5.14 9.45
C TYR A 116 9.94 -6.15 10.08
N GLY A 117 10.54 -7.02 9.27
CA GLY A 117 11.55 -7.97 9.72
C GLY A 117 12.74 -7.28 10.38
N ARG A 118 13.30 -6.26 9.72
CA ARG A 118 14.48 -5.53 10.21
C ARG A 118 14.19 -4.65 11.44
N ASN A 119 13.03 -3.98 11.48
CA ASN A 119 12.75 -2.94 12.49
C ASN A 119 11.89 -3.43 13.65
N VAL A 120 11.08 -4.49 13.49
CA VAL A 120 10.19 -5.01 14.53
C VAL A 120 10.67 -6.38 15.03
N CYS A 121 11.08 -7.26 14.13
CA CYS A 121 11.43 -8.64 14.47
C CYS A 121 12.92 -8.85 14.82
N GLY A 122 13.73 -7.81 14.76
CA GLY A 122 15.18 -7.89 15.03
C GLY A 122 16.00 -8.63 13.95
N LEU A 123 15.43 -8.88 12.78
CA LEU A 123 16.10 -9.54 11.65
C LEU A 123 17.00 -8.54 10.89
N THR A 124 17.93 -7.90 11.59
CA THR A 124 18.71 -6.76 11.06
C THR A 124 19.60 -7.11 9.87
N GLY A 125 20.00 -8.38 9.74
CA GLY A 125 20.78 -8.90 8.61
C GLY A 125 19.95 -9.47 7.47
N ALA A 126 18.62 -9.48 7.58
CA ALA A 126 17.76 -10.03 6.55
C ALA A 126 17.86 -9.20 5.27
N ALA A 127 17.92 -9.85 4.11
CA ALA A 127 18.18 -9.23 2.82
C ALA A 127 17.12 -9.56 1.76
N HIS A 128 17.11 -8.77 0.70
CA HIS A 128 16.33 -8.99 -0.51
C HIS A 128 17.24 -9.52 -1.62
N ALA A 129 16.91 -10.68 -2.20
CA ALA A 129 17.79 -11.35 -3.16
C ALA A 129 18.00 -10.56 -4.47
N GLU A 130 17.06 -9.69 -4.84
CA GLU A 130 17.23 -8.81 -6.02
C GLU A 130 18.33 -7.76 -5.79
N ASN A 131 18.55 -7.35 -4.55
CA ASN A 131 19.52 -6.33 -4.16
C ASN A 131 20.85 -6.98 -3.75
N GLU A 132 20.78 -8.09 -3.02
CA GLU A 132 21.92 -8.83 -2.48
C GLU A 132 21.81 -10.34 -2.77
N PRO A 133 22.05 -10.78 -4.01
CA PRO A 133 21.85 -12.19 -4.41
C PRO A 133 22.69 -13.21 -3.62
N GLY A 134 23.83 -12.77 -3.06
CA GLY A 134 24.76 -13.60 -2.29
C GLY A 134 24.55 -13.55 -0.77
N ALA A 135 23.55 -12.82 -0.27
CA ALA A 135 23.32 -12.72 1.16
C ALA A 135 22.90 -14.08 1.75
N ALA A 136 23.49 -14.44 2.90
CA ALA A 136 23.19 -15.69 3.58
C ALA A 136 21.76 -15.70 4.15
N ASP A 137 21.22 -14.53 4.49
CA ASP A 137 19.92 -14.40 5.14
C ASP A 137 18.88 -13.64 4.31
N LEU A 138 18.42 -14.24 3.21
CA LEU A 138 17.32 -13.73 2.38
C LEU A 138 15.92 -13.83 3.03
N LEU A 139 15.30 -12.71 3.41
CA LEU A 139 13.86 -12.67 3.76
C LEU A 139 12.99 -12.67 2.52
N ILE A 140 13.47 -12.04 1.45
CA ILE A 140 12.86 -12.13 0.12
C ILE A 140 13.81 -12.88 -0.81
N ALA A 141 13.34 -13.99 -1.37
CA ALA A 141 14.11 -14.91 -2.20
C ALA A 141 13.51 -15.05 -3.61
N PRO A 142 14.29 -15.50 -4.61
CA PRO A 142 13.75 -15.79 -5.94
C PRO A 142 12.64 -16.83 -5.87
N LEU A 143 11.56 -16.61 -6.59
CA LEU A 143 10.51 -17.62 -6.76
C LEU A 143 11.01 -18.73 -7.68
N ALA A 144 10.71 -19.98 -7.35
CA ALA A 144 11.06 -21.13 -8.20
C ALA A 144 10.42 -21.03 -9.59
N CYS A 145 9.20 -20.48 -9.67
CA CYS A 145 8.53 -20.12 -10.90
C CYS A 145 8.23 -18.61 -10.88
N SER A 146 8.71 -17.89 -11.89
CA SER A 146 8.37 -16.48 -12.05
C SER A 146 6.87 -16.32 -12.25
N LEU A 147 6.26 -15.37 -11.52
CA LEU A 147 4.83 -15.07 -11.66
C LEU A 147 4.58 -13.94 -12.68
N VAL A 148 5.58 -13.54 -13.45
CA VAL A 148 5.43 -12.46 -14.43
C VAL A 148 4.38 -12.81 -15.48
N GLY A 149 3.32 -12.00 -15.55
CA GLY A 149 2.20 -12.19 -16.49
C GLY A 149 1.23 -13.31 -16.10
N HIS A 150 1.37 -13.88 -14.90
CA HIS A 150 0.49 -14.94 -14.41
C HIS A 150 -0.73 -14.36 -13.69
N GLU A 151 -1.85 -15.08 -13.79
CA GLU A 151 -3.00 -14.92 -12.90
C GLU A 151 -3.07 -16.10 -11.95
N GLY A 152 -3.43 -15.85 -10.69
CA GLY A 152 -3.53 -16.90 -9.68
C GLY A 152 -4.65 -16.63 -8.69
N LEU A 153 -5.24 -17.71 -8.18
CA LEU A 153 -6.23 -17.64 -7.13
C LEU A 153 -5.55 -17.24 -5.81
N VAL A 154 -6.11 -16.26 -5.12
CA VAL A 154 -5.74 -15.89 -3.76
C VAL A 154 -6.91 -16.19 -2.84
N GLN A 155 -6.66 -16.94 -1.78
CA GLN A 155 -7.61 -17.21 -0.70
C GLN A 155 -7.27 -16.29 0.48
N THR A 156 -8.24 -15.54 0.97
CA THR A 156 -8.08 -14.67 2.13
C THR A 156 -8.42 -15.40 3.43
N GLU A 157 -7.81 -14.97 4.53
CA GLU A 157 -8.19 -15.45 5.85
C GLU A 157 -9.49 -14.76 6.33
N PRO A 158 -10.43 -15.49 6.94
CA PRO A 158 -11.64 -14.91 7.50
C PRO A 158 -11.37 -13.80 8.54
N GLY A 159 -12.16 -12.74 8.49
CA GLY A 159 -12.05 -11.57 9.37
C GLY A 159 -10.76 -10.76 9.15
N SER A 160 -10.09 -10.91 8.01
CA SER A 160 -8.95 -10.09 7.63
C SER A 160 -9.38 -8.75 7.01
N LEU A 161 -8.46 -7.78 7.03
CA LEU A 161 -8.62 -6.56 6.26
C LEU A 161 -8.68 -6.90 4.75
N ALA A 162 -7.89 -7.88 4.31
CA ALA A 162 -7.90 -8.37 2.93
C ALA A 162 -9.28 -8.87 2.48
N GLU A 163 -9.90 -9.78 3.24
CA GLU A 163 -11.26 -10.29 2.96
C GLU A 163 -12.28 -9.16 2.93
N THR A 164 -12.21 -8.23 3.89
CA THR A 164 -13.11 -7.08 3.97
C THR A 164 -12.95 -6.15 2.76
N ALA A 165 -11.71 -5.87 2.37
CA ALA A 165 -11.40 -4.98 1.24
C ALA A 165 -11.81 -5.61 -0.10
N LEU A 166 -11.62 -6.92 -0.27
CA LEU A 166 -12.03 -7.66 -1.46
C LEU A 166 -13.54 -7.90 -1.51
N GLY A 167 -14.19 -8.01 -0.35
CA GLY A 167 -15.59 -8.43 -0.23
C GLY A 167 -15.82 -9.90 -0.62
N ALA A 168 -14.77 -10.71 -0.60
CA ALA A 168 -14.78 -12.12 -0.99
C ALA A 168 -13.66 -12.90 -0.30
N GLU A 169 -13.92 -14.20 -0.06
CA GLU A 169 -12.94 -15.17 0.46
C GLU A 169 -11.86 -15.54 -0.57
N ARG A 170 -12.15 -15.30 -1.86
CA ARG A 170 -11.28 -15.67 -2.97
C ARG A 170 -11.29 -14.61 -4.05
N SER A 171 -10.13 -14.35 -4.63
CA SER A 171 -9.97 -13.45 -5.78
C SER A 171 -8.96 -13.98 -6.79
N MET A 172 -9.10 -13.58 -8.06
CA MET A 172 -8.15 -13.91 -9.13
C MET A 172 -7.27 -12.70 -9.37
N GLU A 173 -5.96 -12.87 -9.16
CA GLU A 173 -5.02 -11.76 -9.06
C GLU A 173 -3.88 -11.85 -10.07
N ARG A 174 -3.37 -10.69 -10.50
CA ARG A 174 -2.32 -10.59 -11.52
C ARG A 174 -0.96 -10.30 -10.91
N TYR A 175 0.08 -10.99 -11.39
CA TYR A 175 1.42 -10.88 -10.86
C TYR A 175 2.42 -10.35 -11.90
N HIS A 176 3.42 -9.64 -11.39
CA HIS A 176 4.61 -9.24 -12.14
C HIS A 176 5.83 -9.22 -11.22
N CYS A 177 6.11 -10.35 -10.57
CA CYS A 177 7.17 -10.46 -9.57
C CYS A 177 7.99 -11.75 -9.78
N GLY A 178 9.31 -11.64 -9.69
CA GLY A 178 10.25 -12.77 -9.70
C GLY A 178 10.70 -13.23 -8.30
N TYR A 179 10.29 -12.51 -7.25
CA TYR A 179 10.72 -12.72 -5.87
C TYR A 179 9.53 -12.78 -4.92
N GLY A 180 9.70 -13.47 -3.80
CA GLY A 180 8.68 -13.62 -2.76
C GLY A 180 9.28 -13.98 -1.40
N PRO A 181 8.44 -14.09 -0.36
CA PRO A 181 8.92 -14.29 0.99
C PRO A 181 9.51 -15.68 1.19
N ALA A 182 10.67 -15.74 1.83
CA ALA A 182 11.31 -17.00 2.19
C ALA A 182 10.56 -17.66 3.37
N PRO A 183 10.11 -18.93 3.25
CA PRO A 183 9.29 -19.58 4.28
C PRO A 183 9.89 -19.57 5.69
N ARG A 184 11.21 -19.61 5.80
CA ARG A 184 11.91 -19.69 7.10
C ARG A 184 11.69 -18.47 8.02
N HIS A 185 11.35 -17.31 7.46
CA HIS A 185 11.16 -16.06 8.22
C HIS A 185 9.70 -15.79 8.57
N LEU A 186 8.77 -16.44 7.87
CA LEU A 186 7.33 -16.21 8.05
C LEU A 186 6.85 -16.44 9.49
N PRO A 187 7.28 -17.51 10.21
CA PRO A 187 6.88 -17.70 11.60
C PRO A 187 7.27 -16.53 12.50
N THR A 188 8.48 -15.99 12.34
CA THR A 188 8.98 -14.86 13.14
C THR A 188 8.15 -13.59 12.90
N LEU A 189 7.77 -13.32 11.64
CA LEU A 189 6.92 -12.18 11.31
C LEU A 189 5.55 -12.29 11.99
N VAL A 190 4.97 -13.48 11.98
CA VAL A 190 3.67 -13.77 12.63
C VAL A 190 3.76 -13.66 14.14
N GLU A 191 4.81 -14.20 14.76
CA GLU A 191 5.05 -14.12 16.20
C GLU A 191 5.11 -12.67 16.71
N HIS A 192 5.66 -11.75 15.90
CA HIS A 192 5.75 -10.34 16.24
C HIS A 192 4.48 -9.53 15.92
N GLY A 193 3.47 -10.18 15.34
CA GLY A 193 2.13 -9.61 15.16
C GLY A 193 1.74 -9.27 13.74
N LEU A 194 2.57 -9.55 12.72
CA LEU A 194 2.17 -9.41 11.33
C LEU A 194 1.20 -10.53 10.95
N ARG A 195 0.10 -10.22 10.28
CA ARG A 195 -0.84 -11.23 9.78
C ARG A 195 -0.59 -11.51 8.31
N LEU A 196 -0.38 -12.77 7.95
CA LEU A 196 -0.22 -13.21 6.57
C LEU A 196 -1.61 -13.61 6.07
N SER A 197 -2.41 -12.63 5.65
CA SER A 197 -3.86 -12.78 5.49
C SER A 197 -4.34 -13.32 4.14
N GLY A 198 -3.43 -13.72 3.25
CA GLY A 198 -3.83 -14.30 1.97
C GLY A 198 -2.77 -15.19 1.36
N HIS A 199 -3.22 -16.30 0.78
CA HIS A 199 -2.37 -17.38 0.28
C HIS A 199 -2.83 -17.85 -1.11
N ASP A 200 -1.92 -18.43 -1.90
CA ASP A 200 -2.30 -19.18 -3.09
C ASP A 200 -2.75 -20.62 -2.77
N GLU A 201 -3.00 -21.41 -3.80
CA GLU A 201 -3.46 -22.80 -3.68
C GLU A 201 -2.39 -23.73 -3.07
N GLU A 202 -1.11 -23.36 -3.17
CA GLU A 202 0.02 -24.04 -2.55
C GLU A 202 0.35 -23.53 -1.15
N GLY A 203 -0.45 -22.60 -0.61
CA GLY A 203 -0.27 -22.01 0.72
C GLY A 203 0.83 -20.94 0.80
N GLN A 204 1.42 -20.52 -0.32
CA GLN A 204 2.41 -19.45 -0.36
C GLN A 204 1.75 -18.10 -0.06
N VAL A 205 2.44 -17.25 0.70
CA VAL A 205 1.91 -15.94 1.11
C VAL A 205 1.80 -14.99 -0.09
N ARG A 206 0.61 -14.41 -0.25
CA ARG A 206 0.28 -13.42 -1.28
C ARG A 206 -0.20 -12.09 -0.70
N ILE A 207 -0.67 -12.07 0.55
CA ILE A 207 -1.12 -10.86 1.25
C ILE A 207 -0.58 -10.84 2.68
N ALA A 208 -0.16 -9.66 3.14
CA ALA A 208 0.17 -9.40 4.53
C ALA A 208 -0.51 -8.11 5.00
N GLU A 209 -0.89 -8.07 6.29
CA GLU A 209 -1.51 -6.91 6.93
C GLU A 209 -0.99 -6.76 8.36
N LEU A 210 -1.12 -5.55 8.92
CA LEU A 210 -0.73 -5.26 10.29
C LEU A 210 -1.96 -5.00 11.17
N PRO A 211 -2.39 -5.99 11.99
CA PRO A 211 -3.46 -5.81 12.96
C PRO A 211 -3.22 -4.60 13.87
N GLY A 212 -4.28 -3.85 14.17
CA GLY A 212 -4.23 -2.65 15.01
C GLY A 212 -3.81 -1.37 14.28
N HIS A 213 -3.28 -1.45 13.06
CA HIS A 213 -3.03 -0.29 12.22
C HIS A 213 -4.33 0.19 11.53
N PRO A 214 -4.58 1.51 11.33
CA PRO A 214 -5.82 2.00 10.72
C PRO A 214 -6.14 1.40 9.35
N PHE A 215 -5.10 1.23 8.52
CA PHE A 215 -5.12 0.48 7.27
C PHE A 215 -3.68 0.17 6.88
N PHE A 216 -3.25 -1.09 6.93
CA PHE A 216 -1.93 -1.52 6.45
C PHE A 216 -2.10 -2.82 5.70
N LEU A 217 -1.97 -2.76 4.38
CA LEU A 217 -2.14 -3.92 3.52
C LEU A 217 -1.00 -3.98 2.52
N ALA A 218 -0.51 -5.18 2.26
CA ALA A 218 0.55 -5.40 1.31
C ALA A 218 0.21 -6.64 0.48
N THR A 219 0.31 -6.55 -0.84
CA THR A 219 -0.02 -7.62 -1.77
C THR A 219 1.16 -7.94 -2.68
N LEU A 220 1.48 -9.21 -2.86
CA LEU A 220 2.49 -9.60 -3.83
C LEU A 220 1.98 -9.39 -5.27
N PHE A 221 0.69 -9.61 -5.51
CA PHE A 221 0.05 -9.26 -6.77
C PHE A 221 -0.08 -7.75 -6.94
N GLN A 222 -0.37 -7.33 -8.17
CA GLN A 222 -0.51 -5.94 -8.56
C GLN A 222 -1.99 -5.64 -8.88
N PRO A 223 -2.77 -5.15 -7.89
CA PRO A 223 -4.16 -4.75 -8.14
C PRO A 223 -4.29 -3.67 -9.24
N GLU A 224 -3.21 -2.93 -9.52
CA GLU A 224 -3.12 -1.93 -10.58
C GLU A 224 -3.26 -2.52 -11.99
N LEU A 225 -2.95 -3.80 -12.16
CA LEU A 225 -3.00 -4.49 -13.44
C LEU A 225 -4.36 -5.14 -13.72
N GLN A 226 -5.30 -5.11 -12.78
CA GLN A 226 -6.62 -5.71 -12.98
C GLN A 226 -7.48 -4.86 -13.94
N GLY A 227 -8.02 -5.51 -14.97
CA GLY A 227 -8.85 -4.86 -15.97
C GLY A 227 -8.09 -3.86 -16.84
N ASP A 228 -8.79 -2.84 -17.33
CA ASP A 228 -8.26 -1.80 -18.22
C ASP A 228 -8.03 -0.45 -17.50
N GLY A 229 -8.18 -0.42 -16.18
CA GLY A 229 -8.11 0.80 -15.37
C GLY A 229 -9.42 1.58 -15.27
N SER A 230 -10.50 1.16 -15.94
CA SER A 230 -11.83 1.80 -15.85
C SER A 230 -12.57 1.49 -14.55
N ARG A 231 -12.15 0.45 -13.82
CA ARG A 231 -12.71 0.05 -12.53
C ARG A 231 -11.57 -0.19 -11.54
N PRO A 232 -11.46 0.62 -10.48
CA PRO A 232 -10.46 0.40 -9.45
C PRO A 232 -10.64 -0.96 -8.79
N HIS A 233 -9.53 -1.65 -8.55
CA HIS A 233 -9.52 -2.86 -7.77
C HIS A 233 -10.06 -2.60 -6.34
N PRO A 234 -10.83 -3.53 -5.73
CA PRO A 234 -11.39 -3.33 -4.38
C PRO A 234 -10.37 -2.92 -3.31
N ILE A 235 -9.17 -3.49 -3.32
CA ILE A 235 -8.06 -3.09 -2.43
C ILE A 235 -7.63 -1.62 -2.64
N VAL A 236 -7.52 -1.15 -3.89
CA VAL A 236 -7.15 0.24 -4.20
C VAL A 236 -8.25 1.19 -3.74
N ARG A 237 -9.52 0.80 -3.92
CA ARG A 237 -10.67 1.53 -3.39
C ARG A 237 -10.70 1.56 -1.86
N ALA A 238 -10.31 0.48 -1.20
CA ALA A 238 -10.24 0.41 0.26
C ALA A 238 -9.15 1.35 0.82
N LEU A 239 -7.97 1.41 0.19
CA LEU A 239 -6.93 2.40 0.51
C LEU A 239 -7.47 3.83 0.33
N ALA A 240 -8.14 4.10 -0.79
CA ALA A 240 -8.70 5.42 -1.07
C ALA A 240 -9.71 5.86 -0.01
N ALA A 241 -10.60 4.94 0.41
CA ALA A 241 -11.54 5.20 1.48
C ALA A 241 -10.84 5.49 2.83
N ALA A 242 -9.80 4.72 3.17
CA ALA A 242 -8.99 4.96 4.37
C ALA A 242 -8.28 6.32 4.32
N ALA A 243 -7.77 6.71 3.15
CA ALA A 243 -7.14 8.01 2.93
C ALA A 243 -8.13 9.16 3.15
N VAL A 244 -9.34 9.07 2.59
CA VAL A 244 -10.41 10.07 2.78
C VAL A 244 -10.82 10.18 4.25
N VAL A 245 -10.89 9.07 4.98
CA VAL A 245 -11.15 9.09 6.44
C VAL A 245 -10.06 9.86 7.18
N ARG A 246 -8.78 9.60 6.88
CA ARG A 246 -7.66 10.35 7.47
C ARG A 246 -7.69 11.84 7.12
N ALA A 247 -8.01 12.18 5.86
CA ALA A 247 -8.13 13.56 5.42
C ALA A 247 -9.23 14.32 6.17
N ARG A 248 -10.40 13.69 6.41
CA ARG A 248 -11.48 14.24 7.24
C ARG A 248 -11.02 14.54 8.66
N ALA A 249 -10.31 13.59 9.29
CA ALA A 249 -9.79 13.77 10.64
C ALA A 249 -8.77 14.92 10.72
N ARG A 250 -7.87 15.03 9.73
CA ARG A 250 -6.91 16.13 9.59
C ARG A 250 -7.61 17.49 9.49
N ASP A 251 -8.62 17.61 8.64
CA ASP A 251 -9.34 18.88 8.43
C ASP A 251 -10.15 19.30 9.65
N ALA A 252 -10.80 18.34 10.33
CA ALA A 252 -11.48 18.58 11.59
C ALA A 252 -10.52 19.08 12.69
N GLY A 253 -9.33 18.47 12.80
CA GLY A 253 -8.29 18.90 13.74
C GLY A 253 -7.80 20.33 13.48
N ARG A 254 -7.64 20.71 12.20
CA ARG A 254 -7.27 22.09 11.80
C ARG A 254 -8.34 23.10 12.19
N ALA A 255 -9.60 22.81 11.91
CA ALA A 255 -10.72 23.70 12.24
C ALA A 255 -10.88 23.92 13.76
N ALA A 256 -10.64 22.90 14.58
CA ALA A 256 -10.67 23.03 16.04
C ALA A 256 -9.50 23.88 16.59
N SER A 257 -8.32 23.77 15.96
CA SER A 257 -7.14 24.56 16.35
C SER A 257 -7.27 26.05 16.02
N SER A 258 -7.96 26.40 14.93
CA SER A 258 -8.17 27.79 14.53
C SER A 258 -9.27 28.49 15.33
N SER A 259 -10.27 27.76 15.86
CA SER A 259 -11.33 28.34 16.70
C SER A 259 -10.91 28.60 18.15
N THR A 260 -9.84 27.96 18.62
CA THR A 260 -9.31 28.14 19.99
C THR A 260 -8.30 29.31 20.07
N ALA A 261 -7.82 29.79 18.92
CA ALA A 261 -6.81 30.85 18.82
C ALA A 261 -7.40 32.25 18.53
N GLY A 262 -8.73 32.39 18.44
CA GLY A 262 -9.44 33.66 18.23
C GLY A 262 -10.34 34.01 19.41
#